data_AF-A0A8I0N5B1-F1
#
_entry.id   AF-A0A8I0N5B1-F1
#
_cell.length_a   1.000
_cell.length_b   1.000
_cell.length_c   1.000
_cell.angle_alpha   90.00
_cell.angle_beta   90.00
_cell.angle_gamma   90.00
#
_symmetry.space_group_name_H-M   'P 1'
#
loop_
_entity.id
_entity.type
_entity.pdbx_description
1 polymer ?
#
loop_
_entity_poly.entity_id
_entity_poly.type
_entity_poly.pdbx_seq_one_letter_code
_entity_poly.pdbx_strand_id
1 'polypeptide(L)' 'MPEKFTSKSKYYRAFYNEMLRYWPNVTASEAREYAREYTSAEFGHSGFDWSEEAAREMARSYVADFGETSK' A
#
# COMPACT_ATOMS: atom_id res chain seq x y z
N MET A 1 15.43 -8.47 -16.43
CA MET A 1 14.00 -8.28 -16.10
C MET A 1 13.94 -7.20 -15.03
N PRO A 2 13.10 -6.17 -15.15
CA PRO A 2 12.94 -5.21 -14.06
C PRO A 2 12.49 -5.98 -12.81
N GLU A 3 13.05 -5.64 -11.65
CA GLU A 3 12.78 -6.23 -10.33
C GLU A 3 11.34 -5.93 -9.88
N LYS A 4 10.34 -6.35 -10.66
CA LYS A 4 8.93 -5.97 -10.53
C LYS A 4 8.22 -6.61 -9.35
N PHE A 5 8.82 -7.63 -8.73
CA PHE A 5 8.20 -8.39 -7.67
C PHE A 5 9.03 -8.26 -6.40
N THR A 6 8.64 -7.36 -5.51
CA THR A 6 9.07 -7.46 -4.12
C THR A 6 8.28 -8.57 -3.43
N SER A 7 8.72 -9.02 -2.25
CA SER A 7 7.93 -10.01 -1.51
C SER A 7 6.64 -9.37 -0.98
N LYS A 8 5.59 -10.18 -0.81
CA LYS A 8 4.32 -9.73 -0.22
C LYS A 8 4.50 -8.96 1.08
N SER A 9 5.40 -9.44 1.95
CA SER A 9 5.72 -8.79 3.21
C SER A 9 6.40 -7.43 3.03
N LYS A 10 7.31 -7.30 2.05
CA LYS A 10 7.96 -6.02 1.74
C LYS A 10 6.98 -5.02 1.14
N TYR A 11 6.09 -5.47 0.26
CA TYR A 11 5.06 -4.62 -0.36
C TYR A 11 4.14 -4.00 0.69
N TYR A 12 3.54 -4.83 1.55
CA TYR A 12 2.65 -4.32 2.61
C TYR A 12 3.40 -3.48 3.64
N ARG A 13 4.67 -3.78 3.92
CA ARG A 13 5.48 -2.94 4.79
C ARG A 13 5.74 -1.57 4.18
N ALA A 14 6.04 -1.49 2.88
CA ALA A 14 6.21 -0.23 2.17
C ALA A 14 4.91 0.59 2.15
N PHE A 15 3.78 -0.06 1.86
CA PHE A 15 2.44 0.55 1.91
C PHE A 15 2.14 1.14 3.30
N TYR A 16 2.26 0.33 4.36
CA TYR A 16 2.01 0.75 5.74
C TYR A 16 2.91 1.90 6.19
N ASN A 17 4.22 1.80 5.93
CA ASN A 17 5.17 2.84 6.33
C ASN A 17 4.88 4.18 5.64
N GLU A 18 4.41 4.14 4.38
CA GLU A 18 4.03 5.35 3.67
C GLU A 18 2.71 5.91 4.21
N MET A 19 1.71 5.06 4.46
CA MET A 19 0.46 5.50 5.09
C MET A 19 0.71 6.23 6.41
N LEU A 20 1.56 5.68 7.29
CA LEU A 20 1.89 6.29 8.59
C LEU A 20 2.42 7.73 8.51
N ARG A 21 3.02 8.12 7.37
CA ARG A 21 3.53 9.49 7.17
C ARG A 21 2.39 10.51 7.04
N TYR A 22 1.24 10.06 6.55
CA TYR A 22 0.09 10.91 6.22
C TYR A 22 -1.14 10.60 7.10
N TRP A 23 -1.19 9.40 7.69
CA TRP A 23 -2.26 8.92 8.56
C TRP A 23 -1.64 8.14 9.75
N PRO A 24 -1.20 8.84 10.81
CA PRO A 24 -0.38 8.24 11.87
C PRO A 24 -1.12 7.24 12.76
N ASN A 25 -2.46 7.23 12.73
CA ASN A 25 -3.28 6.35 13.57
C ASN A 25 -3.58 4.98 12.92
N VAL A 26 -3.19 4.77 11.66
CA VAL A 26 -3.43 3.49 10.98
C VAL A 26 -2.56 2.38 11.58
N THR A 27 -3.13 1.20 11.76
CA THR A 27 -2.40 0.01 12.19
C THR A 27 -1.91 -0.81 11.00
N ALA A 28 -0.92 -1.68 11.24
CA ALA A 28 -0.40 -2.56 10.18
C ALA A 28 -1.46 -3.56 9.66
N SER A 29 -2.43 -3.94 10.49
CA SER A 29 -3.55 -4.80 10.09
C SER A 29 -4.51 -4.06 9.16
N GLU A 30 -4.93 -2.85 9.53
CA GLU A 30 -5.79 -1.99 8.71
C GLU A 30 -5.13 -1.66 7.37
N ALA A 31 -3.87 -1.22 7.37
CA ALA A 31 -3.15 -0.92 6.13
C ALA A 31 -3.08 -2.12 5.16
N ARG A 32 -3.02 -3.35 5.70
CA ARG A 32 -3.05 -4.55 4.88
C ARG A 32 -4.43 -4.85 4.30
N GLU A 33 -5.49 -4.57 5.05
CA GLU A 33 -6.87 -4.69 4.58
C GLU A 33 -7.14 -3.65 3.48
N TYR A 34 -6.77 -2.39 3.72
CA TYR A 34 -6.87 -1.31 2.75
C TYR A 34 -6.13 -1.60 1.45
N ALA A 35 -4.89 -2.08 1.54
CA ALA A 35 -4.15 -2.49 0.36
C ALA A 35 -4.88 -3.60 -0.41
N ARG A 36 -5.49 -4.58 0.27
CA ARG A 36 -6.23 -5.65 -0.41
C ARG A 36 -7.49 -5.14 -1.10
N GLU A 37 -8.26 -4.31 -0.43
CA GLU A 37 -9.50 -3.74 -0.95
C GLU A 37 -9.22 -2.82 -2.14
N TYR A 38 -8.26 -1.91 -1.99
CA TYR A 38 -7.94 -0.90 -3.00
C TYR A 38 -7.29 -1.49 -4.26
N THR A 39 -6.48 -2.56 -4.11
CA THR A 39 -5.88 -3.20 -5.29
C THR A 39 -6.89 -4.04 -6.07
N SER A 40 -7.92 -4.58 -5.41
CA SER A 40 -8.90 -5.52 -5.99
C SER A 40 -8.29 -6.72 -6.75
N ALA A 41 -7.00 -7.01 -6.52
CA ALA A 41 -6.22 -8.02 -7.21
C ALA A 41 -5.41 -8.87 -6.23
N GLU A 42 -5.20 -10.13 -6.58
CA GLU A 42 -4.33 -11.01 -5.80
C GLU A 42 -2.86 -10.63 -5.95
N PHE A 43 -2.11 -10.66 -4.83
CA PHE A 43 -0.68 -10.37 -4.84
C PHE A 43 0.07 -11.27 -5.83
N GLY A 44 0.89 -10.66 -6.69
CA GLY A 44 1.63 -11.36 -7.74
C GLY A 44 0.90 -11.47 -9.08
N HIS A 45 -0.33 -10.94 -9.19
CA HIS A 45 -1.04 -10.84 -10.46
C HIS A 45 -0.20 -10.01 -11.47
N SER A 46 0.01 -10.55 -12.66
CA SER A 46 0.94 -10.01 -13.67
C SER A 46 0.54 -8.66 -14.26
N GLY A 47 -0.75 -8.29 -14.15
CA GLY A 47 -1.27 -6.99 -14.55
C GLY A 47 -1.10 -5.88 -13.50
N PHE A 48 -0.49 -6.19 -12.34
CA PHE A 48 -0.33 -5.24 -11.25
C PHE A 48 1.14 -5.06 -10.87
N ASP A 49 1.55 -3.82 -10.59
CA ASP A 49 2.91 -3.51 -10.16
C ASP A 49 3.05 -3.76 -8.65
N TRP A 50 3.82 -4.78 -8.29
CA TRP A 50 4.07 -5.16 -6.90
C TRP A 50 5.45 -4.69 -6.41
N SER A 51 5.99 -3.62 -6.99
CA SER A 51 7.18 -2.95 -6.48
C SER A 51 6.90 -2.17 -5.20
N GLU A 52 7.97 -1.84 -4.46
CA GLU A 52 7.84 -1.00 -3.27
C GLU A 52 7.38 0.42 -3.60
N GLU A 53 7.73 0.95 -4.77
CA GLU A 53 7.29 2.29 -5.17
C GLU A 53 5.79 2.31 -5.49
N ALA A 54 5.29 1.30 -6.23
CA ALA A 54 3.85 1.15 -6.46
C ALA A 54 3.06 1.04 -5.15
N ALA A 55 3.61 0.35 -4.14
CA ALA A 55 3.02 0.29 -2.80
C ALA A 55 2.92 1.68 -2.15
N ARG A 56 3.95 2.52 -2.29
CA ARG A 56 3.96 3.88 -1.74
C ARG A 56 2.99 4.79 -2.49
N GLU A 57 2.99 4.75 -3.81
CA GLU A 57 2.04 5.49 -4.64
C GLU A 57 0.60 5.14 -4.27
N MET A 58 0.30 3.85 -4.15
CA MET A 58 -1.03 3.40 -3.75
C MET A 58 -1.39 3.87 -2.33
N ALA A 59 -0.47 3.79 -1.37
CA ALA A 59 -0.69 4.28 -0.02
C ALA A 59 -1.02 5.78 -0.01
N ARG A 60 -0.28 6.59 -0.80
CA ARG A 60 -0.57 8.02 -0.95
C ARG A 60 -1.95 8.27 -1.53
N SER A 61 -2.35 7.54 -2.59
CA SER A 61 -3.68 7.65 -3.17
C SER A 61 -4.78 7.26 -2.19
N TYR A 62 -4.60 6.15 -1.46
CA TYR A 62 -5.57 5.72 -0.45
C TYR A 62 -5.76 6.77 0.64
N VAL A 63 -4.66 7.33 1.17
CA VAL A 63 -4.74 8.38 2.19
C VAL A 63 -5.32 9.68 1.62
N ALA A 64 -5.08 10.00 0.35
CA ALA A 64 -5.72 11.15 -0.29
C ALA A 64 -7.25 10.98 -0.44
N ASP A 65 -7.70 9.76 -0.74
CA ASP A 65 -9.12 9.45 -0.95
C ASP A 65 -9.90 9.27 0.37
N PHE A 66 -9.26 8.65 1.38
CA PHE A 66 -9.92 8.18 2.61
C PHE A 66 -9.27 8.63 3.91
N GLY A 67 -8.10 9.24 3.84
CA GLY A 67 -7.38 9.72 5.02
C GLY A 67 -8.19 10.72 5.79
N GLU A 68 -8.57 10.36 7.01
CA GLU A 68 -9.10 11.32 7.97
C GLU A 68 -7.97 12.27 8.32
N THR A 69 -7.90 13.39 7.59
CA THR A 69 -6.96 14.47 7.88
C THR A 69 -7.20 14.85 9.34
N SER A 70 -6.29 14.41 10.22
CA SER A 70 -6.26 14.85 11.60
C SER A 70 -5.97 16.35 11.56
N LYS A 71 -7.03 17.15 11.58
CA LYS A 71 -6.98 18.58 11.89
C LYS A 71 -6.71 18.76 13.37
#